data_AF-A0A6M0ASE1-F1
#
_entry.id   AF-A0A6M0ASE1-F1
#
_cell.length_a   1.000
_cell.length_b   1.000
_cell.length_c   1.000
_cell.angle_alpha   90.00
_cell.angle_beta   90.00
_cell.angle_gamma   90.00
#
_symmetry.space_group_name_H-M   'P 1'
#
loop_
_entity.id
_entity.type
_entity.pdbx_description
1 polymer ?
#
loop_
_entity_poly.entity_id
_entity_poly.type
_entity_poly.pdbx_seq_one_letter_code
_entity_poly.pdbx_strand_id
1 'polypeptide(L)'
;LILGLNSAWQLDHHFKARASIHPGALSKAITEIRRNKDYRNCLKIAVWHHPLNSAGSDRIIDQGFIEQLAVAEFRFFLHGHIHKAETSLFRYDLSPGGRKLNGICAGTFGAPTLELRTGYPWQYNLLKINGNQLTVRTRRREEANGAWKPDSRWTQGPGEGAKDHYSIEL
;
A
#
# COMPACT_ATOMS: atom_id res chain seq x y z
N LEU A 1 14.09 -4.34 -4.10
CA LEU A 1 13.51 -5.60 -3.61
C LEU A 1 12.02 -5.42 -3.39
N ILE A 2 11.19 -6.33 -3.90
CA ILE A 2 9.75 -6.37 -3.63
C ILE A 2 9.43 -7.68 -2.91
N LEU A 3 8.81 -7.60 -1.74
CA LEU A 3 8.33 -8.74 -0.97
C LEU A 3 6.80 -8.85 -1.11
N GLY A 4 6.33 -9.90 -1.77
CA GLY A 4 4.91 -10.24 -1.82
C GLY A 4 4.51 -11.05 -0.59
N LEU A 5 3.44 -10.65 0.08
CA LEU A 5 2.87 -11.34 1.23
C LEU A 5 1.44 -11.79 0.92
N ASN A 6 1.13 -13.05 1.22
CA ASN A 6 -0.22 -13.57 1.07
C ASN A 6 -1.09 -13.11 2.26
N SER A 7 -1.89 -12.07 2.06
CA SER A 7 -2.84 -11.57 3.05
C SER A 7 -4.10 -12.43 3.25
N ALA A 8 -4.25 -13.51 2.47
CA ALA A 8 -5.42 -14.40 2.46
C ALA A 8 -5.15 -15.76 3.13
N TRP A 9 -4.04 -15.92 3.86
CA TRP A 9 -3.62 -17.25 4.32
C TRP A 9 -4.58 -17.95 5.32
N GLN A 10 -5.46 -17.19 6.00
CA GLN A 10 -6.54 -17.75 6.83
C GLN A 10 -7.93 -17.52 6.23
N LEU A 11 -7.99 -17.09 4.97
CA LEU A 11 -9.25 -16.90 4.26
C LEU A 11 -9.60 -18.18 3.50
N ASP A 12 -10.82 -18.61 3.69
CA ASP A 12 -11.46 -19.65 2.90
C ASP A 12 -12.96 -19.35 2.78
N HIS A 13 -13.70 -20.30 2.21
CA HIS A 13 -15.14 -20.17 2.02
C HIS A 13 -15.95 -20.14 3.33
N HIS A 14 -15.40 -20.62 4.45
CA HIS A 14 -15.98 -20.55 5.80
C HIS A 14 -15.53 -19.28 6.55
N PHE A 15 -14.25 -18.91 6.43
CA PHE A 15 -13.62 -17.82 7.16
C PHE A 15 -13.28 -16.64 6.27
N LYS A 16 -14.30 -15.96 5.76
CA LYS A 16 -14.15 -14.89 4.75
C LYS A 16 -13.57 -13.56 5.27
N ALA A 17 -13.39 -13.41 6.58
CA ALA A 17 -12.96 -12.16 7.21
C ALA A 17 -11.65 -12.28 8.03
N ARG A 18 -10.94 -13.41 7.93
CA ARG A 18 -9.66 -13.64 8.63
C ARG A 18 -8.46 -13.23 7.77
N ALA A 19 -8.46 -12.00 7.28
CA ALA A 19 -7.28 -11.47 6.59
C ALA A 19 -6.10 -11.36 7.56
N SER A 20 -4.94 -11.89 7.18
CA SER A 20 -3.75 -11.96 8.04
C SER A 20 -2.50 -12.23 7.20
N ILE A 21 -1.31 -12.24 7.80
CA ILE A 21 -0.04 -12.66 7.17
C ILE A 21 0.56 -13.80 7.97
N HIS A 22 1.01 -14.87 7.30
CA HIS A 22 1.54 -16.03 8.01
C HIS A 22 2.87 -15.66 8.72
N PRO A 23 2.95 -15.72 10.06
CA PRO A 23 4.09 -15.19 10.82
C PRO A 23 5.39 -15.94 10.54
N GLY A 24 5.34 -17.28 10.43
CA GLY A 24 6.51 -18.09 10.08
C GLY A 24 7.09 -17.79 8.69
N ALA A 25 6.22 -17.63 7.68
CA ALA A 25 6.64 -17.28 6.32
C ALA A 25 7.30 -15.89 6.26
N LEU A 26 6.72 -14.91 6.96
CA LEU A 26 7.31 -13.58 7.08
C LEU A 26 8.69 -13.61 7.74
N SER A 27 8.80 -14.26 8.90
CA SER A 27 10.05 -14.35 9.66
C SER A 27 11.17 -15.02 8.84
N LYS A 28 10.82 -16.09 8.12
CA LYS A 28 11.73 -16.76 7.18
C LYS A 28 12.17 -15.81 6.06
N ALA A 29 11.23 -15.14 5.39
CA ALA A 29 11.54 -14.20 4.31
C ALA A 29 12.44 -13.05 4.77
N ILE A 30 12.14 -12.42 5.92
CA ILE A 30 12.98 -11.36 6.50
C ILE A 30 14.39 -11.88 6.81
N THR A 31 14.50 -13.11 7.33
CA THR A 31 15.80 -13.73 7.61
C THR A 31 16.62 -13.95 6.34
N GLU A 32 16.01 -14.45 5.27
CA GLU A 32 16.65 -14.63 3.97
C GLU A 32 17.09 -13.28 3.38
N ILE A 33 16.22 -12.27 3.44
CA ILE A 33 16.53 -10.92 2.97
C ILE A 33 17.74 -10.34 3.70
N ARG A 34 17.77 -10.47 5.04
CA ARG A 34 18.87 -9.96 5.88
C ARG A 34 20.20 -10.68 5.61
N ARG A 35 20.16 -11.98 5.32
CA ARG A 35 21.37 -12.78 5.04
C ARG A 35 21.95 -12.48 3.66
N ASN A 36 21.11 -12.10 2.70
CA ASN A 36 21.56 -11.72 1.38
C ASN A 36 22.17 -10.31 1.36
N LYS A 37 23.47 -10.22 1.06
CA LYS A 37 24.21 -8.95 1.02
C LYS A 37 23.70 -8.02 -0.09
N ASP A 38 23.18 -8.56 -1.19
CA ASP A 38 22.70 -7.78 -2.35
C ASP A 38 21.48 -6.92 -1.98
N TYR A 39 20.72 -7.32 -0.97
CA TYR A 39 19.52 -6.60 -0.54
C TYR A 39 19.77 -5.55 0.54
N ARG A 40 21.00 -5.43 1.07
CA ARG A 40 21.31 -4.47 2.14
C ARG A 40 20.98 -3.04 1.74
N ASN A 41 21.43 -2.62 0.55
CA ASN A 41 21.29 -1.25 0.04
C ASN A 41 20.15 -1.10 -0.98
N CYS A 42 19.26 -2.08 -1.06
CA CYS A 42 18.11 -2.02 -1.95
C CYS A 42 16.98 -1.23 -1.29
N LEU A 43 16.22 -0.48 -2.10
CA LEU A 43 14.87 -0.06 -1.72
C LEU A 43 14.00 -1.32 -1.48
N LYS A 44 13.45 -1.45 -0.28
CA LYS A 44 12.63 -2.59 0.15
C LYS A 44 11.15 -2.18 0.17
N ILE A 45 10.34 -2.88 -0.62
CA ILE A 45 8.90 -2.61 -0.83
C ILE A 45 8.12 -3.85 -0.44
N ALA A 46 7.08 -3.71 0.36
CA ALA A 46 6.17 -4.81 0.70
C ALA A 46 4.86 -4.69 -0.09
N VAL A 47 4.25 -5.81 -0.45
CA VAL A 47 3.00 -5.84 -1.21
C VAL A 47 2.10 -6.92 -0.64
N TRP A 48 0.84 -6.57 -0.38
CA TRP A 48 -0.22 -7.51 -0.04
C TRP A 48 -1.57 -6.97 -0.49
N HIS A 49 -2.67 -7.71 -0.31
CA HIS A 49 -3.97 -7.30 -0.83
C HIS A 49 -4.84 -6.58 0.21
N HIS A 50 -5.12 -7.25 1.34
CA HIS A 50 -6.08 -6.77 2.34
C HIS A 50 -5.58 -5.53 3.10
N PRO A 51 -6.46 -4.63 3.53
CA PRO A 51 -6.07 -3.37 4.13
C PRO A 51 -5.72 -3.54 5.62
N LEU A 52 -4.92 -2.61 6.15
CA LEU A 52 -4.74 -2.48 7.60
C LEU A 52 -5.96 -1.81 8.25
N ASN A 53 -6.61 -0.90 7.51
CA ASN A 53 -7.81 -0.21 7.98
C ASN A 53 -8.86 -0.20 6.87
N SER A 54 -10.08 -0.61 7.21
CA SER A 54 -11.26 -0.56 6.35
C SER A 54 -12.51 -0.42 7.21
N ALA A 55 -13.62 0.00 6.59
CA ALA A 55 -14.92 0.00 7.26
C ALA A 55 -15.47 -1.42 7.48
N GLY A 56 -14.90 -2.43 6.81
CA GLY A 56 -15.33 -3.82 6.87
C GLY A 56 -14.61 -4.65 7.93
N SER A 57 -15.02 -5.91 8.05
CA SER A 57 -14.35 -6.94 8.86
C SER A 57 -13.18 -7.61 8.14
N ASP A 58 -12.92 -7.24 6.90
CA ASP A 58 -11.92 -7.81 5.99
C ASP A 58 -10.51 -7.18 6.12
N ARG A 59 -10.32 -6.31 7.12
CA ARG A 59 -9.02 -5.74 7.47
C ARG A 59 -8.14 -6.75 8.21
N ILE A 60 -6.83 -6.59 8.09
CA ILE A 60 -5.87 -7.33 8.90
C ILE A 60 -5.91 -6.79 10.34
N ILE A 61 -6.33 -7.62 11.28
CA ILE A 61 -6.43 -7.26 12.71
C ILE A 61 -5.07 -7.36 13.40
N ASP A 62 -4.33 -8.43 13.15
CA ASP A 62 -2.98 -8.61 13.68
C ASP A 62 -1.96 -7.90 12.79
N GLN A 63 -1.51 -6.72 13.23
CA GLN A 63 -0.62 -5.85 12.46
C GLN A 63 0.83 -5.91 12.94
N GLY A 64 1.19 -6.85 13.83
CA GLY A 64 2.56 -6.97 14.35
C GLY A 64 3.61 -7.24 13.25
N PHE A 65 3.19 -7.73 12.08
CA PHE A 65 4.07 -7.89 10.93
C PHE A 65 4.61 -6.55 10.39
N ILE A 66 3.88 -5.45 10.55
CA ILE A 66 4.31 -4.12 10.08
C ILE A 66 5.54 -3.65 10.86
N GLU A 67 5.61 -3.94 12.16
CA GLU A 67 6.78 -3.67 12.99
C GLU A 67 8.01 -4.43 12.49
N GLN A 68 7.84 -5.71 12.15
CA GLN A 68 8.93 -6.52 11.58
C GLN A 68 9.43 -5.94 10.25
N LEU A 69 8.52 -5.46 9.40
CA LEU A 69 8.89 -4.78 8.15
C LEU A 69 9.63 -3.46 8.42
N ALA A 70 9.23 -2.69 9.44
CA ALA A 70 9.91 -1.45 9.83
C ALA A 70 11.34 -1.72 10.28
N VAL A 71 11.53 -2.70 11.17
CA VAL A 71 12.85 -3.13 11.64
C VAL A 71 13.71 -3.68 10.49
N ALA A 72 13.09 -4.33 9.50
CA ALA A 72 13.76 -4.80 8.29
C ALA A 72 13.95 -3.71 7.20
N GLU A 73 13.74 -2.43 7.54
CA GLU A 73 13.99 -1.26 6.69
C GLU A 73 13.15 -1.19 5.41
N PHE A 74 11.94 -1.75 5.42
CA PHE A 74 10.96 -1.49 4.38
C PHE A 74 10.50 -0.02 4.42
N ARG A 75 10.39 0.61 3.25
CA ARG A 75 10.11 2.05 3.13
C ARG A 75 8.64 2.37 2.89
N PHE A 76 7.97 1.51 2.14
CA PHE A 76 6.54 1.62 1.89
C PHE A 76 5.94 0.26 1.56
N PHE A 77 4.63 0.19 1.67
CA PHE A 77 3.85 -0.95 1.26
C PHE A 77 2.75 -0.58 0.28
N LEU A 78 2.42 -1.52 -0.59
CA LEU A 78 1.32 -1.43 -1.54
C LEU A 78 0.19 -2.36 -1.09
N HIS A 79 -1.04 -1.87 -1.10
CA HIS A 79 -2.22 -2.68 -0.87
C HIS A 79 -3.42 -2.27 -1.73
N GLY A 80 -4.53 -3.00 -1.59
CA GLY A 80 -5.76 -2.75 -2.34
C GLY A 80 -6.99 -3.05 -1.50
N HIS A 81 -7.91 -3.82 -2.09
CA HIS A 81 -9.15 -4.35 -1.51
C HIS A 81 -10.25 -3.31 -1.21
N ILE A 82 -9.91 -2.13 -0.69
CA ILE A 82 -10.91 -1.09 -0.32
C ILE A 82 -11.47 -0.28 -1.49
N HIS A 83 -11.03 -0.59 -2.71
CA HIS A 83 -11.52 0.01 -3.96
C HIS A 83 -11.48 1.55 -3.99
N LYS A 84 -10.44 2.10 -3.36
CA LYS A 84 -10.18 3.54 -3.23
C LYS A 84 -8.68 3.78 -3.11
N ALA A 85 -8.13 4.67 -3.95
CA ALA A 85 -6.76 5.10 -3.74
C ALA A 85 -6.67 5.94 -2.44
N GLU A 86 -5.76 5.56 -1.56
CA GLU A 86 -5.63 6.10 -0.20
C GLU A 86 -4.17 6.02 0.22
N THR A 87 -3.77 6.90 1.15
CA THR A 87 -2.43 6.93 1.73
C THR A 87 -2.52 6.78 3.24
N SER A 88 -1.56 6.11 3.83
CA SER A 88 -1.43 5.97 5.28
C SER A 88 0.04 6.05 5.71
N LEU A 89 0.29 6.28 6.99
CA LEU A 89 1.63 6.33 7.55
C LEU A 89 1.69 5.53 8.85
N PHE A 90 2.53 4.51 8.88
CA PHE A 90 2.91 3.82 10.11
C PHE A 90 4.24 4.40 10.60
N ARG A 91 4.26 4.96 11.81
CA ARG A 91 5.47 5.46 12.47
C ARG A 91 5.93 4.44 13.50
N TYR A 92 7.08 3.82 13.27
CA TYR A 92 7.66 2.87 14.21
C TYR A 92 8.47 3.62 15.29
N ASP A 93 9.44 4.44 14.87
CA ASP A 93 10.13 5.35 15.79
C ASP A 93 9.53 6.76 15.68
N LEU A 94 9.32 7.43 16.83
CA LEU A 94 8.75 8.78 16.88
C LEU A 94 9.78 9.90 16.72
N SER A 95 11.07 9.55 16.77
CA SER A 95 12.16 10.51 16.58
C SER A 95 12.15 11.11 15.16
N PRO A 96 12.70 12.33 14.98
CA PRO A 96 13.02 12.84 13.65
C PRO A 96 13.86 11.81 12.88
N GLY A 97 13.48 11.53 11.63
CA GLY A 97 14.15 10.50 10.80
C GLY A 97 13.91 9.05 11.23
N GLY A 98 13.04 8.82 12.22
CA GLY A 98 12.68 7.49 12.70
C GLY A 98 12.10 6.56 11.63
N ARG A 99 12.17 5.24 11.86
CA ARG A 99 11.63 4.24 10.92
C ARG A 99 10.12 4.44 10.76
N LYS A 100 9.68 4.38 9.51
CA LYS A 100 8.29 4.56 9.11
C LYS A 100 8.00 3.80 7.83
N LEU A 101 6.74 3.40 7.65
CA LEU A 101 6.25 2.86 6.38
C LEU A 101 5.12 3.73 5.85
N ASN A 102 5.25 4.15 4.60
CA ASN A 102 4.15 4.77 3.88
C ASN A 102 3.27 3.68 3.27
N GLY A 103 1.97 3.73 3.49
CA GLY A 103 1.01 2.85 2.85
C GLY A 103 0.41 3.49 1.62
N ILE A 104 0.39 2.77 0.49
CA ILE A 104 -0.17 3.23 -0.78
C ILE A 104 -1.24 2.25 -1.22
N CYS A 105 -2.51 2.68 -1.21
CA CYS A 105 -3.61 1.90 -1.75
C CYS A 105 -3.82 2.23 -3.24
N ALA A 106 -3.90 1.20 -4.09
CA ALA A 106 -3.96 1.34 -5.55
C ALA A 106 -5.28 1.94 -6.08
N GLY A 107 -6.40 1.72 -5.38
CA GLY A 107 -7.74 1.98 -5.92
C GLY A 107 -8.28 0.82 -6.75
N THR A 108 -9.12 1.11 -7.75
CA THR A 108 -9.84 0.09 -8.53
C THR A 108 -9.50 0.16 -10.00
N PHE A 109 -8.61 -0.68 -10.51
CA PHE A 109 -8.20 -0.58 -11.92
C PHE A 109 -9.30 -1.03 -12.89
N GLY A 110 -9.92 -2.18 -12.63
CA GLY A 110 -10.81 -2.84 -13.58
C GLY A 110 -11.90 -3.72 -12.96
N ALA A 111 -12.29 -3.48 -11.71
CA ALA A 111 -13.42 -4.22 -11.13
C ALA A 111 -14.72 -3.91 -11.90
N PRO A 112 -15.67 -4.86 -11.96
CA PRO A 112 -17.01 -4.61 -12.47
C PRO A 112 -17.65 -3.39 -11.80
N THR A 113 -18.55 -2.69 -12.49
CA THR A 113 -19.24 -1.51 -11.96
C THR A 113 -19.97 -1.76 -10.65
N LEU A 114 -20.50 -2.97 -10.45
CA LEU A 114 -21.16 -3.41 -9.21
C LEU A 114 -20.20 -3.42 -8.00
N GLU A 115 -18.92 -3.68 -8.25
CA GLU A 115 -17.88 -3.74 -7.21
C GLU A 115 -17.20 -2.39 -7.00
N LEU A 116 -17.49 -1.39 -7.83
CA LEU A 116 -16.99 -0.04 -7.60
C LEU A 116 -17.56 0.50 -6.29
N ARG A 117 -16.67 1.04 -5.47
CA ARG A 117 -17.07 1.80 -4.29
C ARG A 117 -17.89 3.01 -4.75
N THR A 118 -19.11 3.14 -4.24
CA THR A 118 -19.99 4.26 -4.57
C THR A 118 -19.27 5.60 -4.42
N GLY A 119 -19.30 6.42 -5.47
CA GLY A 119 -18.65 7.73 -5.51
C GLY A 119 -17.15 7.72 -5.82
N TYR A 120 -16.55 6.55 -6.11
CA TYR A 120 -15.15 6.46 -6.52
C TYR A 120 -15.03 5.98 -7.97
N PRO A 121 -14.20 6.66 -8.79
CA PRO A 121 -13.92 6.21 -10.16
C PRO A 121 -12.99 4.99 -10.15
N TRP A 122 -12.81 4.35 -11.31
CA TRP A 122 -11.67 3.45 -11.47
C TRP A 122 -10.37 4.22 -11.30
N GLN A 123 -9.39 3.63 -10.63
CA GLN A 123 -8.17 4.25 -10.16
C GLN A 123 -6.96 3.31 -10.28
N TYR A 124 -5.80 3.90 -10.55
CA TYR A 124 -4.51 3.27 -10.32
C TYR A 124 -3.45 4.32 -10.00
N ASN A 125 -2.29 3.86 -9.53
CA ASN A 125 -1.14 4.71 -9.26
C ASN A 125 0.02 4.40 -10.23
N LEU A 126 0.74 5.44 -10.65
CA LEU A 126 2.06 5.36 -11.26
C LEU A 126 3.10 5.73 -10.19
N LEU A 127 4.07 4.86 -9.97
CA LEU A 127 5.16 5.08 -9.01
C LEU A 127 6.41 5.48 -9.78
N LYS A 128 6.89 6.72 -9.57
CA LYS A 128 8.13 7.22 -10.17
C LYS A 128 9.18 7.37 -9.07
N ILE A 129 10.27 6.61 -9.15
CA ILE A 129 11.38 6.68 -8.21
C ILE A 129 12.54 7.43 -8.88
N ASN A 130 13.01 8.50 -8.26
CA ASN A 130 14.22 9.23 -8.70
C ASN A 130 15.10 9.49 -7.48
N GLY A 131 16.28 8.86 -7.42
CA GLY A 131 17.15 8.94 -6.25
C GLY A 131 16.41 8.54 -4.97
N ASN A 132 16.41 9.43 -3.97
CA ASN A 132 15.76 9.19 -2.68
C ASN A 132 14.30 9.69 -2.60
N GLN A 133 13.62 9.85 -3.73
CA GLN A 133 12.24 10.32 -3.77
C GLN A 133 11.35 9.40 -4.61
N LEU A 134 10.22 9.01 -4.03
CA LEU A 134 9.09 8.39 -4.71
C LEU A 134 8.02 9.44 -4.97
N THR A 135 7.59 9.60 -6.21
CA THR A 135 6.37 10.33 -6.57
C THR A 135 5.27 9.32 -6.91
N VAL A 136 4.14 9.40 -6.21
CA VAL A 136 2.93 8.62 -6.47
C VAL A 136 1.98 9.49 -7.28
N ARG A 137 1.67 9.11 -8.52
CA ARG A 137 0.67 9.80 -9.36
C ARG A 137 -0.58 8.95 -9.50
N THR A 138 -1.73 9.49 -9.15
CA THR A 138 -3.02 8.79 -9.24
C THR A 138 -3.73 9.16 -10.54
N ARG A 139 -4.23 8.15 -11.22
CA ARG A 139 -5.02 8.27 -12.46
C ARG A 139 -6.42 7.76 -12.21
N ARG A 140 -7.40 8.36 -12.88
CA ARG A 140 -8.79 7.92 -12.85
C ARG A 140 -9.41 7.81 -14.24
N ARG A 141 -10.48 7.02 -14.35
CA ARG A 141 -11.44 7.09 -15.46
C ARG A 141 -12.85 7.03 -14.89
N GLU A 142 -13.76 7.83 -15.42
CA GLU A 142 -15.16 7.86 -14.98
C GLU A 142 -16.02 6.81 -15.67
N GLU A 143 -15.74 6.53 -16.95
CA GLU A 143 -16.48 5.57 -17.76
C GLU A 143 -15.71 4.25 -17.89
N ALA A 144 -16.42 3.13 -17.98
CA ALA A 144 -15.82 1.79 -18.07
C ALA A 144 -14.90 1.63 -19.30
N ASN A 145 -15.23 2.31 -20.40
CA ASN A 145 -14.46 2.38 -21.65
C ASN A 145 -13.84 3.77 -21.88
N GLY A 146 -13.84 4.63 -20.86
CA GLY A 146 -13.33 5.99 -20.94
C GLY A 146 -11.80 6.07 -20.88
N ALA A 147 -11.29 7.26 -21.18
CA ALA A 147 -9.86 7.55 -21.12
C ALA A 147 -9.37 7.79 -19.67
N TRP A 148 -8.15 7.35 -19.39
CA TRP A 148 -7.48 7.61 -18.12
C TRP A 148 -6.91 9.02 -18.05
N LYS A 149 -7.26 9.77 -17.01
CA LYS A 149 -6.81 11.16 -16.79
C LYS A 149 -6.27 11.38 -15.36
N PRO A 150 -5.57 12.49 -15.09
CA PRO A 150 -5.11 12.82 -13.74
C PRO A 150 -6.26 12.81 -12.72
N ASP A 151 -6.02 12.29 -11.52
CA ASP A 151 -6.97 12.32 -10.41
C ASP A 151 -6.52 13.31 -9.33
N SER A 152 -6.92 14.58 -9.48
CA SER A 152 -6.55 15.68 -8.57
C SER A 152 -7.21 15.56 -7.19
N ARG A 153 -6.83 14.55 -6.42
CA ARG A 153 -7.45 14.21 -5.13
C ARG A 153 -6.61 14.55 -3.90
N TRP A 154 -5.32 14.79 -4.09
CA TRP A 154 -4.39 14.97 -2.98
C TRP A 154 -4.34 16.44 -2.59
N THR A 155 -5.02 16.79 -1.50
CA THR A 155 -5.01 18.15 -0.95
C THR A 155 -3.59 18.58 -0.57
N GLN A 156 -3.30 19.86 -0.73
CA GLN A 156 -1.96 20.43 -0.51
C GLN A 156 -1.90 21.42 0.65
N GLY A 157 -3.02 21.64 1.34
CA GLY A 157 -3.16 22.61 2.41
C GLY A 157 -4.14 23.75 2.05
N PRO A 158 -4.38 24.68 2.98
CA PRO A 158 -5.30 25.80 2.76
C PRO A 158 -4.89 26.66 1.56
N GLY A 159 -5.85 27.00 0.70
CA GLY A 159 -5.63 27.87 -0.46
C GLY A 159 -5.00 27.21 -1.69
N GLU A 160 -4.52 25.97 -1.56
CA GLU A 160 -3.83 25.25 -2.64
C GLU A 160 -4.75 24.25 -3.36
N GLY A 161 -4.65 24.20 -4.68
CA GLY A 161 -5.36 23.21 -5.49
C GLY A 161 -4.91 21.77 -5.21
N ALA A 162 -5.85 20.83 -5.21
CA ALA A 162 -5.51 19.42 -5.10
C ALA A 162 -4.68 18.95 -6.32
N LYS A 163 -3.70 18.08 -6.06
CA LYS A 163 -2.81 17.53 -7.09
C LYS A 163 -3.18 16.08 -7.41
N ASP A 164 -2.76 15.65 -8.59
CA ASP A 164 -2.83 14.24 -8.99
C ASP A 164 -1.69 13.40 -8.41
N HIS A 165 -0.82 14.00 -7.61
CA HIS A 165 0.35 13.33 -7.06
C HIS A 165 0.77 13.84 -5.69
N TYR A 166 1.59 13.05 -5.02
CA TYR A 166 2.32 13.40 -3.81
C TYR A 166 3.69 12.70 -3.81
N SER A 167 4.59 13.17 -2.93
CA SER A 167 5.95 12.65 -2.83
C SER A 167 6.23 12.03 -1.46
N ILE A 168 7.02 10.97 -1.46
CA ILE A 168 7.54 10.26 -0.28
C ILE A 168 9.06 10.26 -0.36
N GLU A 169 9.71 10.63 0.74
CA GLU A 169 11.15 10.48 0.92
C GLU A 169 11.51 9.03 1.27
N LEU A 170 12.45 8.47 0.52
CA LEU A 170 12.88 7.07 0.62
C LEU A 170 14.06 6.84 1.56
#